data_AF-A0A925YBD0-F1
#
_entry.id   AF-A0A925YBD0-F1
#
_cell.length_a   1.000
_cell.length_b   1.000
_cell.length_c   1.000
_cell.angle_alpha   90.00
_cell.angle_beta   90.00
_cell.angle_gamma   90.00
#
_symmetry.space_group_name_H-M   'P 1'
#
loop_
_entity.id
_entity.type
_entity.pdbx_description
1 polymer ?
#
loop_
_entity_poly.entity_id
_entity_poly.type
_entity_poly.pdbx_seq_one_letter_code
_entity_poly.pdbx_strand_id
1 'polypeptide(L)'
;MTIHTQTDPSLDSAQIVALAEAALADIAKVKASVGRVIFGQESVVEQTVIAILAGGHALLVGVPGLAKTLMVRSVAEAMRLQ
;
A
#
# COMPACT_ATOMS: atom_id res chain seq x y z
N MET A 1 -23.49 8.53 30.57
CA MET A 1 -23.33 8.03 29.19
C MET A 1 -21.97 7.36 29.13
N THR A 2 -21.94 6.06 29.39
CA THR A 2 -20.71 5.28 29.59
C THR A 2 -20.21 4.81 28.22
N ILE A 3 -19.07 5.35 27.79
CA ILE A 3 -18.41 4.91 26.56
C ILE A 3 -17.65 3.63 26.90
N HIS A 4 -18.19 2.49 26.46
CA HIS A 4 -17.49 1.22 26.50
C HIS A 4 -16.43 1.21 25.39
N THR A 5 -15.23 1.69 25.70
CA THR A 5 -14.04 1.40 24.88
C THR A 5 -13.55 0.01 25.27
N GLN A 6 -14.16 -1.02 24.68
CA GLN A 6 -13.52 -2.33 24.58
C GLN A 6 -12.29 -2.17 23.69
N THR A 7 -11.17 -1.80 24.30
CA THR A 7 -9.86 -2.14 23.77
C THR A 7 -9.70 -3.63 24.05
N ASP A 8 -9.95 -4.47 23.05
CA ASP A 8 -9.79 -5.92 23.14
C ASP A 8 -8.32 -6.24 23.49
N PRO A 9 -8.02 -6.80 24.68
CA PRO A 9 -6.65 -6.86 25.20
C PRO A 9 -5.91 -8.18 24.88
N SER A 10 -6.20 -8.88 23.77
CA SER A 10 -5.43 -10.08 23.44
C SER A 10 -5.24 -10.32 21.94
N LEU A 11 -4.53 -9.42 21.25
CA LEU A 11 -3.72 -9.85 20.11
C LEU A 11 -2.43 -10.43 20.69
N ASP A 12 -2.32 -11.76 20.72
CA ASP A 12 -1.10 -12.41 21.16
C ASP A 12 0.07 -12.05 20.21
N SER A 13 1.31 -12.14 20.68
CA SER A 13 2.47 -11.77 19.85
C SER A 13 2.58 -12.60 18.58
N ALA A 14 2.09 -13.85 18.59
CA ALA A 14 2.09 -14.71 17.41
C ALA A 14 1.03 -14.26 16.37
N GLN A 15 -0.12 -13.77 16.81
CA GLN A 15 -1.19 -13.21 15.97
C GLN A 15 -0.75 -11.90 15.31
N ILE A 16 -0.03 -11.04 16.04
CA ILE A 16 0.53 -9.79 15.47
C ILE A 16 1.52 -10.14 14.34
N VAL A 17 2.41 -11.11 14.57
CA VAL A 17 3.36 -11.56 13.55
C VAL A 17 2.63 -12.16 12.35
N ALA A 18 1.66 -13.04 12.57
CA ALA A 18 0.89 -13.65 11.49
C ALA A 18 0.12 -12.62 10.64
N LEU A 19 -0.47 -11.60 11.27
CA LEU A 19 -1.14 -10.51 10.57
C LEU A 19 -0.15 -9.67 9.76
N ALA A 20 1.03 -9.37 10.32
CA ALA A 20 2.08 -8.63 9.62
C ALA A 20 2.60 -9.41 8.40
N GLU A 21 2.82 -10.71 8.51
CA GLU A 21 3.23 -11.58 7.40
C GLU A 21 2.18 -11.61 6.28
N ALA A 22 0.89 -11.74 6.64
CA ALA A 22 -0.20 -11.69 5.68
C ALA A 22 -0.25 -10.34 4.95
N ALA A 23 -0.12 -9.23 5.69
CA ALA A 23 -0.08 -7.88 5.12
C ALA A 23 1.12 -7.71 4.17
N LEU A 24 2.30 -8.17 4.54
CA LEU A 24 3.50 -8.13 3.69
C LEU A 24 3.30 -8.94 2.41
N ALA A 25 2.67 -10.12 2.48
CA ALA A 25 2.36 -10.93 1.31
C ALA A 25 1.39 -10.21 0.35
N ASP A 26 0.37 -9.53 0.88
CA ASP A 26 -0.58 -8.77 0.07
C ASP A 26 0.05 -7.53 -0.56
N ILE A 27 0.90 -6.81 0.18
CA ILE A 27 1.70 -5.70 -0.35
C ILE A 27 2.60 -6.19 -1.50
N ALA A 28 3.23 -7.36 -1.35
CA ALA A 28 4.05 -7.94 -2.40
C ALA A 28 3.24 -8.23 -3.68
N LYS A 29 2.01 -8.75 -3.55
CA LYS A 29 1.10 -8.96 -4.70
C LYS A 29 0.72 -7.66 -5.40
N VAL A 30 0.47 -6.60 -4.64
CA VAL A 30 0.17 -5.26 -5.18
C VAL A 30 1.39 -4.74 -5.96
N LYS A 31 2.58 -4.73 -5.35
CA LYS A 31 3.83 -4.28 -6.00
C LYS A 31 4.11 -5.09 -7.28
N ALA A 32 3.94 -6.40 -7.24
CA ALA A 32 4.14 -7.28 -8.39
C ALA A 32 3.15 -7.00 -9.53
N SER A 33 1.89 -6.66 -9.21
CA SER A 33 0.88 -6.34 -10.23
C SER A 33 1.20 -5.00 -10.91
N VAL A 34 1.59 -3.99 -10.13
CA VAL A 34 2.01 -2.68 -10.66
C VAL A 34 3.29 -2.80 -11.50
N GLY A 35 4.24 -3.63 -11.06
CA GLY A 35 5.51 -3.87 -11.76
C GLY A 35 5.38 -4.54 -13.14
N ARG A 36 4.23 -5.15 -13.48
CA ARG A 36 3.98 -5.66 -14.84
C ARG A 36 3.76 -4.55 -15.86
N VAL A 37 3.37 -3.37 -15.41
CA VAL A 37 3.01 -2.22 -16.24
C VAL A 37 4.05 -1.10 -16.10
N ILE A 38 4.63 -0.96 -14.90
CA ILE A 38 5.62 0.06 -14.57
C ILE A 38 7.01 -0.57 -14.49
N PHE A 39 7.90 -0.18 -15.41
CA PHE A 39 9.27 -0.69 -15.47
C PHE A 39 10.27 0.31 -14.90
N GLY A 40 11.23 -0.16 -14.08
CA GLY A 40 12.37 0.64 -13.60
C GLY A 40 12.01 1.74 -12.61
N GLN A 41 10.83 1.66 -11.97
CA GLN A 41 10.37 2.62 -10.95
C GLN A 41 9.92 1.92 -9.67
N GLU A 42 10.61 0.85 -9.28
CA GLU A 42 10.26 -0.01 -8.14
C GLU A 42 10.20 0.79 -6.82
N SER A 43 11.14 1.71 -6.62
CA SER A 43 11.17 2.58 -5.44
C SER A 43 9.97 3.53 -5.40
N VAL A 44 9.54 4.06 -6.54
CA VAL A 44 8.39 4.96 -6.63
C VAL A 44 7.09 4.21 -6.34
N VAL A 45 6.96 2.98 -6.85
CA VAL A 45 5.83 2.09 -6.53
C VAL A 45 5.77 1.86 -5.02
N GLU A 46 6.89 1.51 -4.41
CA GLU A 46 7.00 1.26 -2.98
C GLU A 46 6.62 2.47 -2.13
N GLN A 47 7.18 3.63 -2.42
CA GLN A 47 6.86 4.87 -1.68
C GLN A 47 5.39 5.28 -1.85
N THR A 48 4.80 5.04 -3.02
CA THR A 48 3.38 5.32 -3.27
C THR A 48 2.49 4.42 -2.42
N VAL A 49 2.78 3.11 -2.37
CA VAL A 49 2.03 2.16 -1.54
C VAL A 49 2.20 2.50 -0.05
N ILE A 50 3.42 2.84 0.40
CA ILE A 50 3.67 3.27 1.79
C ILE A 50 2.84 4.51 2.13
N ALA A 51 2.81 5.52 1.26
CA ALA A 51 2.04 6.74 1.49
C ALA A 51 0.54 6.45 1.66
N ILE A 52 -0.02 5.58 0.80
CA ILE A 52 -1.43 5.19 0.88
C ILE A 52 -1.73 4.45 2.18
N LEU A 53 -0.91 3.45 2.53
CA LEU A 53 -1.11 2.65 3.74
C LEU A 53 -0.93 3.46 5.03
N ALA A 54 -0.09 4.48 5.00
CA ALA A 54 0.10 5.42 6.11
C ALA A 54 -1.01 6.48 6.21
N GLY A 55 -1.98 6.50 5.29
CA GLY A 55 -2.99 7.57 5.20
C GLY A 55 -2.40 8.93 4.82
N GLY A 56 -1.22 8.94 4.21
CA GLY A 56 -0.52 10.13 3.75
C GLY A 56 -0.85 10.50 2.30
N HIS A 57 -0.10 11.47 1.77
CA HIS A 57 -0.22 11.93 0.40
C HIS A 57 1.13 11.87 -0.30
N ALA A 58 1.14 11.52 -1.59
CA ALA A 58 2.35 11.50 -2.41
C ALA A 58 2.16 12.38 -3.66
N LEU A 59 3.19 13.14 -4.03
CA LEU A 59 3.22 13.94 -5.24
C LEU A 59 4.26 13.37 -6.21
N LEU A 60 3.79 12.87 -7.36
CA LEU A 60 4.67 12.34 -8.41
C LEU A 60 5.17 13.49 -9.29
N VAL A 61 6.45 13.84 -9.17
CA VAL A 61 7.10 14.91 -9.96
C VAL A 61 8.12 14.30 -10.92
N GLY A 62 8.20 14.84 -12.14
CA GLY A 62 9.21 14.46 -13.12
C GLY A 62 8.88 14.96 -14.52
N VAL A 63 9.77 14.71 -15.48
CA VAL A 63 9.57 15.11 -16.88
C VAL A 63 8.38 14.39 -17.55
N PRO A 64 7.78 14.94 -18.61
CA PRO A 64 6.71 14.28 -19.36
C PRO A 64 7.11 12.88 -19.85
N GLY A 65 6.18 11.93 -19.88
CA GLY A 65 6.40 10.58 -20.40
C GLY A 65 6.86 9.51 -19.38
N LEU A 66 7.16 9.87 -18.13
CA LEU A 66 7.61 8.91 -17.09
C LEU A 66 6.49 8.11 -16.41
N ALA A 67 5.44 7.76 -17.15
CA ALA A 67 4.34 6.92 -16.66
C ALA A 67 3.66 7.41 -15.35
N LYS A 68 3.77 8.69 -14.95
CA LYS A 68 3.19 9.20 -13.69
C LYS A 68 1.68 8.95 -13.57
N THR A 69 0.92 9.23 -14.63
CA THR A 69 -0.52 8.96 -14.67
C THR A 69 -0.81 7.46 -14.67
N LEU A 70 0.01 6.68 -15.37
CA LEU A 70 -0.12 5.23 -15.42
C LEU A 70 0.17 4.61 -14.05
N MET A 71 1.18 5.11 -13.32
CA MET A 71 1.52 4.70 -11.97
C MET A 71 0.31 4.81 -11.04
N VAL A 72 -0.31 5.99 -10.97
CA VAL A 72 -1.49 6.21 -10.10
C VAL A 72 -2.62 5.27 -10.47
N ARG A 73 -2.91 5.11 -11.77
CA ARG A 73 -3.96 4.20 -12.25
C ARG A 73 -3.67 2.75 -11.91
N SER A 74 -2.44 2.27 -12.16
CA SER A 74 -2.03 0.90 -11.88
C SER A 74 -2.07 0.59 -10.39
N VAL A 75 -1.65 1.52 -9.52
CA VAL A 75 -1.75 1.36 -8.06
C VAL A 75 -3.22 1.33 -7.63
N ALA A 76 -4.05 2.24 -8.15
CA ALA A 76 -5.48 2.27 -7.84
C ALA A 76 -6.19 0.96 -8.26
N GLU A 77 -5.88 0.42 -9.43
CA GLU A 77 -6.41 -0.85 -9.90
C GLU A 77 -5.92 -2.03 -9.05
N ALA A 78 -4.62 -2.08 -8.74
CA ALA A 78 -4.03 -3.15 -7.93
C ALA A 78 -4.59 -3.19 -6.50
N MET A 79 -4.96 -2.03 -5.94
CA MET A 79 -5.53 -1.90 -4.59
C MET A 79 -7.07 -1.79 -4.59
N ARG A 80 -7.74 -1.88 -5.75
CA ARG A 80 -9.20 -1.73 -5.91
C ARG A 80 -9.75 -0.43 -5.32
N LEU A 81 -9.06 0.68 -5.55
CA LEU A 81 -9.43 2.04 -5.12
C LEU A 81 -10.32 2.78 -6.15
N GLN A 82 -10.91 2.07 -7.10
CA GLN A 82 -11.71 2.62 -8.21
C GLN A 82 -13.19 2.70 -7.86
#